data_AF-A0A7X1L4T2-F1
#
_entry.id   AF-A0A7X1L4T2-F1
#
_cell.length_a   1.000
_cell.length_b   1.000
_cell.length_c   1.000
_cell.angle_alpha   90.00
_cell.angle_beta   90.00
_cell.angle_gamma   90.00
#
_symmetry.space_group_name_H-M   'P 1'
#
loop_
_entity.id
_entity.type
_entity.pdbx_description
1 polymer ?
#
loop_
_entity_poly.entity_id
_entity_poly.type
_entity_poly.pdbx_seq_one_letter_code
_entity_poly.pdbx_strand_id
1 'polypeptide(L)'
;MNEKTARQLAINLLGLMRTGSDARTQIDFICNSMRIKKKEAAHLQNIFESGIHAGCNAVIKGEAISFQDSQSHPLQVAAYHLGREDFEIKLEEQRRKHKPKGGIAGYGLIKPAALILVIIIAALLTWL
;
A
#
# COMPACT_ATOMS: atom_id res chain seq x y z
N MET A 1 -11.70 -20.03 -15.50
CA MET A 1 -10.76 -18.87 -15.55
C MET A 1 -9.38 -19.39 -15.15
N ASN A 2 -8.32 -19.06 -15.89
CA ASN A 2 -6.95 -19.47 -15.50
C ASN A 2 -6.34 -18.49 -14.48
N GLU A 3 -5.26 -18.91 -13.81
CA GLU A 3 -4.61 -18.13 -12.74
C GLU A 3 -4.04 -16.79 -13.23
N LYS A 4 -3.36 -16.78 -14.39
CA LYS A 4 -2.76 -15.57 -14.97
C LYS A 4 -3.82 -14.50 -15.26
N THR A 5 -4.94 -14.90 -15.86
CA THR A 5 -6.08 -14.02 -16.15
C THR A 5 -6.74 -13.54 -14.87
N ALA A 6 -6.91 -14.41 -13.87
CA ALA A 6 -7.46 -14.03 -12.57
C ALA A 6 -6.60 -12.96 -11.88
N ARG A 7 -5.26 -13.13 -11.91
CA ARG A 7 -4.33 -12.17 -11.34
C ARG A 7 -4.33 -10.84 -12.08
N GLN A 8 -4.30 -10.86 -13.41
CA GLN A 8 -4.36 -9.61 -14.20
C GLN A 8 -5.68 -8.86 -13.98
N LEU A 9 -6.79 -9.57 -13.92
CA LEU A 9 -8.09 -9.00 -13.61
C LEU A 9 -8.10 -8.36 -12.23
N ALA A 10 -7.56 -9.05 -11.22
CA ALA A 10 -7.50 -8.55 -9.86
C ALA A 10 -6.61 -7.30 -9.73
N ILE A 11 -5.48 -7.23 -10.45
CA ILE A 11 -4.61 -6.04 -10.50
C ILE A 11 -5.36 -4.86 -11.10
N ASN A 12 -6.03 -5.06 -12.24
CA ASN A 12 -6.78 -4.00 -12.92
C ASN A 12 -7.88 -3.46 -12.01
N LEU A 13 -8.64 -4.35 -11.37
CA LEU A 13 -9.71 -3.98 -10.44
C LEU A 13 -9.18 -3.19 -9.24
N LEU A 14 -8.10 -3.64 -8.62
CA LEU A 14 -7.48 -2.94 -7.49
C LEU A 14 -6.96 -1.55 -7.90
N GLY A 15 -6.32 -1.45 -9.08
CA GLY A 15 -5.85 -0.17 -9.61
C GLY A 15 -6.97 0.85 -9.78
N LEU A 16 -8.14 0.40 -10.23
CA LEU A 16 -9.32 1.23 -10.43
C LEU A 16 -10.02 1.60 -9.11
N MET A 17 -10.01 0.72 -8.10
CA MET A 17 -10.47 1.07 -6.75
C MET A 17 -9.58 2.15 -6.11
N ARG A 18 -8.26 2.08 -6.32
CA ARG A 18 -7.31 3.06 -5.77
C ARG A 18 -7.52 4.47 -6.34
N THR A 19 -8.02 4.61 -7.57
CA THR A 19 -8.31 5.92 -8.18
C THR A 19 -9.63 6.53 -7.73
N GLY A 20 -10.29 5.94 -6.71
CA GLY A 20 -11.52 6.48 -6.12
C GLY A 20 -12.77 6.21 -6.95
N SER A 21 -12.67 5.34 -7.95
CA SER A 21 -13.86 4.90 -8.67
C SER A 21 -14.62 3.84 -7.90
N ASP A 22 -15.95 3.90 -7.98
CA ASP A 22 -16.82 2.88 -7.41
C ASP A 22 -16.53 1.51 -8.06
N ALA A 23 -16.05 0.57 -7.25
CA ALA A 23 -15.71 -0.79 -7.66
C ALA A 23 -16.88 -1.50 -8.38
N ARG A 24 -18.14 -1.18 -8.00
CA ARG A 24 -19.35 -1.66 -8.69
C ARG A 24 -19.44 -1.20 -10.13
N THR A 25 -19.25 0.08 -10.37
CA THR A 25 -19.39 0.67 -11.71
C THR A 25 -18.22 0.20 -12.62
N GLN A 26 -17.07 -0.05 -12.01
CA GLN A 26 -15.83 -0.49 -12.66
C GLN A 26 -15.87 -1.96 -13.11
N ILE A 27 -16.51 -2.85 -12.34
CA ILE A 27 -16.67 -4.26 -12.73
C ILE A 27 -17.61 -4.42 -13.92
N ASP A 28 -18.70 -3.66 -13.99
CA ASP A 28 -19.57 -3.65 -15.16
C ASP A 28 -18.81 -3.20 -16.42
N PHE A 29 -17.93 -2.20 -16.30
CA PHE A 29 -17.06 -1.74 -17.41
C PHE A 29 -16.07 -2.82 -17.85
N ILE A 30 -15.38 -3.47 -16.92
CA ILE A 30 -14.41 -4.53 -17.22
C ILE A 30 -15.10 -5.80 -17.75
N CYS A 31 -16.28 -6.15 -17.23
CA CYS A 31 -17.03 -7.28 -17.73
C CYS A 31 -17.58 -7.01 -19.13
N ASN A 32 -18.01 -5.77 -19.43
CA ASN A 32 -18.37 -5.37 -20.79
C ASN A 32 -17.17 -5.42 -21.73
N SER A 33 -15.98 -4.98 -21.32
CA SER A 33 -14.77 -5.04 -22.15
C SER A 33 -14.25 -6.47 -22.37
N MET A 34 -14.49 -7.37 -21.42
CA MET A 34 -14.15 -8.79 -21.51
C MET A 34 -15.30 -9.68 -22.04
N ARG A 35 -16.43 -9.10 -22.46
CA ARG A 35 -17.64 -9.82 -22.94
C ARG A 35 -18.23 -10.83 -21.94
N ILE A 36 -18.12 -10.56 -20.65
CA ILE A 36 -18.71 -11.36 -19.56
C ILE A 36 -20.17 -10.93 -19.35
N LYS A 37 -21.08 -11.89 -19.13
CA LYS A 37 -22.51 -11.56 -18.92
C LYS A 37 -22.68 -10.78 -17.61
N LYS A 38 -23.61 -9.82 -17.57
CA LYS A 38 -23.84 -8.96 -16.38
C LYS A 38 -24.10 -9.73 -15.08
N LYS A 39 -24.77 -10.89 -15.13
CA LYS A 39 -24.96 -11.77 -13.95
C LYS A 39 -23.64 -12.39 -13.46
N GLU A 40 -22.74 -12.73 -14.37
CA GLU A 40 -21.40 -13.25 -14.05
C GLU A 40 -20.52 -12.13 -13.50
N ALA A 41 -20.70 -10.88 -13.97
CA ALA A 41 -20.00 -9.70 -13.45
C ALA A 41 -20.25 -9.48 -11.94
N ALA A 42 -21.52 -9.48 -11.54
CA ALA A 42 -21.89 -9.33 -10.12
C ALA A 42 -21.36 -10.48 -9.25
N HIS A 43 -21.32 -11.70 -9.78
CA HIS A 43 -20.75 -12.84 -9.07
C HIS A 43 -19.23 -12.68 -8.89
N LEU A 44 -18.51 -12.31 -9.95
CA LEU A 44 -17.07 -12.06 -9.91
C LEU A 44 -16.70 -10.90 -8.99
N GLN A 45 -17.56 -9.88 -8.91
CA GLN A 45 -17.43 -8.80 -7.94
C GLN A 45 -17.43 -9.29 -6.51
N ASN A 46 -18.47 -10.04 -6.13
CA ASN A 46 -18.57 -10.54 -4.76
C ASN A 46 -17.38 -11.44 -4.41
N ILE A 47 -16.89 -12.24 -5.37
CA ILE A 47 -15.69 -13.05 -5.20
C ILE A 47 -14.45 -12.16 -4.97
N PHE A 48 -14.27 -11.14 -5.78
CA PHE A 48 -13.12 -10.22 -5.69
C PHE A 48 -13.12 -9.44 -4.37
N GLU A 49 -14.26 -8.85 -3.99
CA GLU A 49 -14.41 -8.11 -2.73
C GLU A 49 -14.19 -9.00 -1.51
N SER A 50 -14.73 -10.23 -1.54
CA SER A 50 -14.49 -11.24 -0.50
C SER A 50 -13.00 -11.54 -0.34
N GLY A 51 -12.28 -11.74 -1.44
CA GLY A 51 -10.84 -11.98 -1.44
C GLY A 51 -10.06 -10.81 -0.83
N ILE A 52 -10.29 -9.58 -1.31
CA ILE A 52 -9.63 -8.37 -0.77
C ILE A 52 -9.89 -8.24 0.73
N HIS A 53 -11.14 -8.40 1.18
CA HIS A 53 -11.49 -8.26 2.58
C HIS A 53 -10.83 -9.33 3.46
N ALA A 54 -10.81 -10.58 3.00
CA ALA A 54 -10.08 -11.67 3.65
C ALA A 54 -8.58 -11.34 3.77
N GLY A 55 -7.99 -10.77 2.72
CA GLY A 55 -6.59 -10.37 2.72
C GLY A 55 -6.28 -9.30 3.75
N CYS A 56 -7.02 -8.19 3.74
CA CYS A 56 -6.86 -7.12 4.72
C CYS A 56 -7.04 -7.63 6.16
N ASN A 57 -8.07 -8.45 6.41
CA ASN A 57 -8.33 -9.01 7.73
C ASN A 57 -7.19 -9.92 8.22
N ALA A 58 -6.56 -10.68 7.33
CA ALA A 58 -5.42 -11.51 7.68
C ALA A 58 -4.25 -10.69 8.22
N VAL A 59 -3.99 -9.51 7.63
CA VAL A 59 -2.95 -8.59 8.12
C VAL A 59 -3.32 -7.99 9.47
N ILE A 60 -4.59 -7.59 9.65
CA ILE A 60 -5.08 -7.00 10.91
C ILE A 60 -5.00 -7.99 12.07
N LYS A 61 -5.42 -9.24 11.84
CA LYS A 61 -5.48 -10.29 12.88
C LYS A 61 -4.18 -11.05 13.05
N GLY A 62 -3.25 -10.94 12.09
CA GLY A 62 -2.03 -11.75 12.06
C GLY A 62 -2.27 -13.22 11.72
N GLU A 63 -3.45 -13.56 11.18
CA GLU A 63 -3.87 -14.93 10.89
C GLU A 63 -4.00 -15.13 9.38
N ALA A 64 -3.29 -16.10 8.83
CA ALA A 64 -3.43 -16.45 7.42
C ALA A 64 -4.70 -17.31 7.22
N ILE A 65 -5.56 -16.89 6.29
CA ILE A 65 -6.65 -17.74 5.83
C ILE A 65 -6.05 -18.75 4.86
N SER A 66 -6.29 -20.04 5.13
CA SER A 66 -5.96 -21.12 4.19
C SER A 66 -7.09 -21.24 3.17
N PHE A 67 -6.81 -20.83 1.93
CA PHE A 67 -7.64 -21.24 0.80
C PHE A 67 -7.20 -22.66 0.43
N GLN A 68 -8.09 -23.65 0.56
CA GLN A 68 -7.83 -24.94 -0.05
C GLN A 68 -7.91 -24.73 -1.56
N ASP A 69 -6.77 -24.90 -2.25
CA ASP A 69 -6.59 -24.59 -3.67
C ASP A 69 -7.60 -25.29 -4.60
N SER A 70 -8.24 -26.38 -4.16
CA SER A 70 -9.21 -27.13 -4.96
C SER A 70 -10.66 -26.60 -4.93
N GLN A 71 -11.04 -25.81 -3.91
CA GLN A 71 -12.42 -25.31 -3.76
C GLN A 71 -12.55 -23.79 -3.93
N SER A 72 -11.43 -23.07 -3.94
CA SER A 72 -11.41 -21.60 -3.95
C SER A 72 -11.38 -21.06 -5.38
N HIS A 73 -12.18 -20.02 -5.66
CA HIS A 73 -12.19 -19.43 -7.00
C HIS A 73 -10.84 -18.71 -7.28
N PRO A 74 -10.20 -18.88 -8.46
CA PRO A 74 -8.88 -18.29 -8.73
C PRO A 74 -8.80 -16.76 -8.53
N LEU A 75 -9.88 -16.04 -8.87
CA LEU A 75 -9.99 -14.60 -8.62
C LEU A 75 -9.99 -14.24 -7.12
N GLN A 76 -10.56 -15.10 -6.27
CA GLN A 76 -10.61 -14.89 -4.82
C GLN A 76 -9.21 -14.98 -4.23
N VAL A 77 -8.44 -16.00 -4.63
CA VAL A 77 -7.07 -16.22 -4.17
C VAL A 77 -6.17 -15.07 -4.63
N ALA A 78 -6.27 -14.66 -5.90
CA ALA A 78 -5.53 -13.51 -6.41
C ALA A 78 -5.89 -12.22 -5.66
N ALA A 79 -7.18 -11.97 -5.43
CA ALA A 79 -7.65 -10.81 -4.69
C ALA A 79 -7.20 -10.82 -3.22
N TYR A 80 -7.14 -11.99 -2.58
CA TYR A 80 -6.61 -12.14 -1.22
C TYR A 80 -5.16 -11.68 -1.11
N HIS A 81 -4.28 -12.17 -1.98
CA HIS A 81 -2.87 -11.79 -1.96
C HIS A 81 -2.68 -10.29 -2.25
N LEU A 82 -3.41 -9.77 -3.25
CA LEU A 82 -3.35 -8.35 -3.58
C LEU A 82 -3.89 -7.44 -2.46
N GLY A 83 -4.96 -7.86 -1.76
CA GLY A 83 -5.51 -7.13 -0.62
C GLY A 83 -4.52 -7.05 0.54
N ARG A 84 -3.81 -8.15 0.82
CA ARG A 84 -2.73 -8.17 1.83
C ARG A 84 -1.61 -7.21 1.48
N GLU A 85 -1.05 -7.33 0.27
CA GLU A 85 0.05 -6.48 -0.19
C GLU A 85 -0.32 -4.99 -0.19
N ASP A 86 -1.51 -4.64 -0.70
CA ASP A 86 -2.01 -3.25 -0.69
C ASP A 86 -2.13 -2.68 0.72
N PHE A 87 -2.68 -3.48 1.64
CA PHE A 87 -2.89 -3.06 3.02
C PHE A 87 -1.57 -2.88 3.77
N GLU A 88 -0.61 -3.81 3.61
CA GLU A 88 0.72 -3.70 4.20
C GLU A 88 1.46 -2.45 3.71
N ILE A 89 1.41 -2.15 2.41
CA ILE A 89 1.99 -0.92 1.85
C ILE A 89 1.36 0.32 2.49
N LYS A 90 0.03 0.39 2.57
CA LYS A 90 -0.69 1.52 3.19
C LYS A 90 -0.35 1.67 4.67
N LEU A 91 -0.23 0.56 5.41
CA LEU A 91 0.19 0.58 6.80
C LEU A 91 1.60 1.15 6.96
N GLU A 92 2.54 0.73 6.11
CA GLU A 92 3.91 1.24 6.10
C GLU A 92 3.97 2.74 5.74
N GLU A 93 3.18 3.18 4.75
CA GLU A 93 3.03 4.61 4.43
C GLU A 93 2.51 5.42 5.62
N GLN A 94 1.50 4.91 6.33
CA GLN A 94 0.96 5.56 7.53
C GLN A 94 1.99 5.59 8.67
N ARG A 95 2.74 4.49 8.89
CA ARG A 95 3.85 4.45 9.86
C ARG A 95 4.93 5.48 9.54
N ARG A 96 5.24 5.70 8.26
CA ARG A 96 6.21 6.73 7.85
C ARG A 96 5.70 8.15 8.06
N LYS A 97 4.41 8.40 7.83
CA LYS A 97 3.79 9.71 8.11
C LYS A 97 3.70 10.03 9.61
N HIS A 98 3.47 9.00 10.43
CA HIS A 98 3.33 9.12 11.88
C HIS A 98 4.61 8.88 12.67
N LYS A 99 5.72 8.47 12.02
CA LYS A 99 7.03 8.63 12.65
C LYS A 99 7.17 10.12 12.97
N PRO A 100 7.42 10.49 14.24
CA PRO A 100 7.84 11.85 14.51
C PRO A 100 9.02 12.12 13.56
N LYS A 101 9.06 13.31 12.96
CA LYS A 101 10.31 13.84 12.38
C LYS A 101 11.30 14.00 13.54
N GLY A 102 11.80 12.87 14.03
CA GLY A 102 12.70 12.75 15.16
C GLY A 102 14.09 13.01 14.64
N GLY A 103 14.57 14.21 14.95
CA GLY A 103 15.95 14.62 14.75
C GLY A 103 16.19 15.22 13.38
N ILE A 104 16.05 16.54 13.29
CA ILE A 104 17.14 17.29 12.66
C ILE A 104 18.39 16.85 13.43
N ALA A 105 19.15 15.91 12.85
CA ALA A 105 20.47 15.55 13.33
C ALA A 105 21.20 16.86 13.65
N GLY A 106 21.75 16.96 14.86
CA GLY A 106 22.27 18.17 15.49
C GLY A 106 23.42 18.85 14.75
N TYR A 107 23.16 19.34 13.54
CA TYR A 107 24.04 20.17 12.72
C TYR A 107 23.65 21.65 12.79
N GLY A 108 22.64 22.01 13.60
CA GLY A 108 22.21 23.39 13.81
C GLY A 108 22.93 24.12 14.96
N LEU A 109 23.44 23.40 15.96
CA LEU A 109 24.04 23.99 17.17
C LEU A 109 25.58 23.97 17.20
N ILE A 110 26.23 23.17 16.34
CA ILE A 110 27.69 23.10 16.27
C ILE A 110 28.28 24.32 15.54
N LYS A 111 27.52 24.95 14.63
CA LYS A 111 27.98 26.13 13.88
C LYS A 111 28.24 27.39 14.74
N PRO A 112 27.35 27.83 15.65
CA PRO A 112 27.62 29.03 16.44
C PRO A 112 28.76 28.84 17.45
N ALA A 113 28.91 27.67 18.06
CA ALA A 113 29.98 27.42 19.03
C ALA A 113 31.37 27.41 18.37
N ALA A 114 31.50 26.79 17.18
CA ALA A 114 32.76 26.81 16.42
C ALA A 114 33.11 28.22 15.91
N LEU A 115 32.11 29.02 15.50
CA LEU A 115 32.32 30.40 15.05
C LEU A 115 32.81 31.31 16.20
N ILE A 116 32.24 31.16 17.40
CA ILE A 116 32.67 31.91 18.59
C ILE A 116 34.12 31.56 18.98
N LEU A 117 34.50 30.28 18.91
CA LEU A 117 35.87 29.86 19.21
C LEU A 117 36.90 30.47 18.24
N VAL A 118 36.56 30.55 16.94
CA VAL A 118 37.43 31.18 15.92
C VAL A 118 37.58 32.68 16.16
N ILE A 119 36.51 33.38 16.58
CA ILE A 119 36.56 34.82 16.89
C ILE A 119 37.45 35.07 18.12
N ILE A 120 37.34 34.25 19.17
CA ILE A 120 38.17 34.39 20.38
C ILE A 120 39.65 34.17 20.06
N ILE A 121 39.98 33.15 19.26
CA ILE A 121 41.37 32.87 18.85
C ILE A 121 41.91 34.00 17.96
N ALA A 122 41.13 34.51 17.01
CA ALA A 122 41.53 35.62 16.15
C ALA A 122 41.76 36.92 16.95
N ALA A 123 40.94 37.19 17.96
CA ALA A 123 41.10 38.34 18.85
C ALA A 123 42.34 38.22 19.75
N LEU A 124 42.67 37.01 20.22
CA LEU A 124 43.89 36.77 21.00
C LEU A 124 45.17 36.87 20.17
N LEU A 125 45.13 36.48 18.89
CA LEU A 125 46.27 36.60 17.97
C LEU A 125 46.54 38.04 17.51
N THR A 126 45.57 38.94 17.58
CA THR A 126 45.75 40.36 17.22
C THR A 126 46.27 41.22 18.37
N TRP A 127 46.31 40.67 19.59
CA TRP A 127 46.85 41.31 20.80
C TRP A 127 48.28 40.87 21.15
N LEU A 128 48.89 40.04 20.30
CA LEU A 128 50.29 39.61 20.35
C LEU A 128 51.08 40.34 19.26
#